data_AF-A0A672M3P1-F1
#
_entry.id   AF-A0A672M3P1-F1
#
_cell.length_a   1.000
_cell.length_b   1.000
_cell.length_c   1.000
_cell.angle_alpha   90.00
_cell.angle_beta   90.00
_cell.angle_gamma   90.00
#
_symmetry.space_group_name_H-M   'P 1'
#
loop_
_entity.id
_entity.type
_entity.pdbx_description
1 polymer ?
#
loop_
_entity_poly.entity_id
_entity_poly.type
_entity_poly.pdbx_seq_one_letter_code
_entity_poly.pdbx_strand_id
1 'polypeptide(L)'
;MGAFLDKPKMEKHNAHGEGNGLRYGLGSMQGWRVEMEDAHTAVTGLPYGLGLWSFFAVYDGHAGSQVARYCCEHLLEHITSNPDFRGGCSGGGDLINAEPSVESVKCGIRTGFLQIDEHMRAMSERKHGADRSGSTAVGIMISPHHLYFINCGDSRALLSRKGRVHFFTQDHKPSNPLEKERIQNAGGSVMIQRVNGSLAVSRALGDFDYKCVHGKGPTEQLVSPEPEVYEIERSEAEDEFVVLACDGIWDVMANEELCDFVRSRLEVTEDLERVCNEIVDTCLYKGSRDNMSVVLVCFPGAPKISPEAVKREAELDKYLQNKEGGACKKANK
;
A
#
# COMPACT_ATOMS: atom_id res chain seq x y z
N MET A 1 13.87 -15.92 11.95
CA MET A 1 14.32 -14.54 12.25
C MET A 1 15.19 -14.12 11.09
N GLY A 2 14.72 -13.17 10.28
CA GLY A 2 15.48 -12.66 9.13
C GLY A 2 16.78 -12.01 9.60
N ALA A 3 17.80 -12.08 8.76
CA ALA A 3 19.06 -11.40 9.01
C ALA A 3 18.83 -9.88 8.98
N PHE A 4 19.30 -9.19 10.02
CA PHE A 4 19.42 -7.73 10.02
C PHE A 4 20.83 -7.35 9.58
N LEU A 5 20.95 -6.22 8.89
CA LEU A 5 22.23 -5.60 8.60
C LEU A 5 22.87 -5.01 9.87
N ASP A 6 24.20 -4.84 9.84
CA ASP A 6 24.93 -4.13 10.91
C ASP A 6 24.57 -2.63 10.98
N LYS A 7 24.18 -2.05 9.84
CA LYS A 7 23.69 -0.68 9.69
C LYS A 7 22.55 -0.65 8.68
N PRO A 8 21.53 0.21 8.87
CA PRO A 8 20.44 0.30 7.93
C PRO A 8 20.92 0.93 6.61
N LYS A 9 20.44 0.42 5.49
CA LYS A 9 20.59 1.08 4.19
C LYS A 9 19.57 2.20 4.09
N MET A 10 20.05 3.44 4.16
CA MET A 10 19.22 4.65 4.18
C MET A 10 18.97 5.27 2.80
N GLU A 11 19.47 4.66 1.73
CA GLU A 11 19.22 5.10 0.35
C GLU A 11 17.72 5.11 0.06
N LYS A 12 17.27 6.19 -0.59
CA LYS A 12 15.86 6.42 -0.94
C LYS A 12 15.67 6.24 -2.44
N HIS A 13 14.68 5.45 -2.82
CA HIS A 13 14.19 5.42 -4.20
C HIS A 13 12.88 6.18 -4.25
N ASN A 14 12.91 7.32 -4.94
CA ASN A 14 11.78 8.23 -5.04
C ASN A 14 11.24 8.27 -6.47
N ALA A 15 9.96 8.59 -6.56
CA ALA A 15 9.33 9.05 -7.79
C ALA A 15 8.21 10.02 -7.45
N HIS A 16 7.83 10.85 -8.41
CA HIS A 16 6.70 11.75 -8.29
C HIS A 16 6.04 11.93 -9.65
N GLY A 17 4.84 12.50 -9.63
CA GLY A 17 4.17 12.89 -10.85
C GLY A 17 2.86 13.62 -10.56
N GLU A 18 2.21 14.01 -11.64
CA GLU A 18 0.94 14.72 -11.61
C GLU A 18 0.07 14.33 -12.80
N GLY A 19 -1.24 14.37 -12.60
CA GLY A 19 -2.22 14.01 -13.62
C GLY A 19 -3.62 13.87 -13.03
N ASN A 20 -4.66 14.11 -13.83
CA ASN A 20 -6.06 14.00 -13.41
C ASN A 20 -6.42 14.84 -12.15
N GLY A 21 -5.75 15.99 -11.97
CA GLY A 21 -5.92 16.85 -10.79
C GLY A 21 -5.24 16.32 -9.52
N LEU A 22 -4.45 15.25 -9.63
CA LEU A 22 -3.70 14.64 -8.55
C LEU A 22 -2.22 15.00 -8.66
N ARG A 23 -1.55 15.08 -7.51
CA ARG A 23 -0.10 15.08 -7.39
C ARG A 23 0.31 13.92 -6.51
N TYR A 24 1.39 13.22 -6.81
CA TYR A 24 1.88 12.16 -5.94
C TYR A 24 3.39 12.23 -5.75
N GLY A 25 3.84 11.73 -4.61
CA GLY A 25 5.23 11.38 -4.34
C GLY A 25 5.26 9.99 -3.73
N LEU A 26 6.36 9.29 -3.93
CA LEU A 26 6.63 8.02 -3.26
C LEU A 26 8.08 7.97 -2.81
N GLY A 27 8.32 7.21 -1.74
CA GLY A 27 9.64 6.94 -1.22
C GLY A 27 9.72 5.51 -0.70
N SER A 28 10.79 4.80 -1.07
CA SER A 28 11.06 3.46 -0.57
C SER A 28 12.50 3.33 -0.06
N MET A 29 12.69 2.54 1.00
CA MET A 29 13.96 2.35 1.69
C MET A 29 14.08 0.93 2.23
N GLN A 30 15.23 0.30 2.00
CA GLN A 30 15.49 -1.05 2.49
C GLN A 30 15.60 -1.13 4.03
N GLY A 31 16.17 -0.11 4.68
CA GLY A 31 16.28 -0.08 6.13
C GLY A 31 17.20 -1.19 6.68
N TRP A 32 16.76 -1.88 7.71
CA TRP A 32 17.57 -2.86 8.45
C TRP A 32 17.56 -4.27 7.85
N ARG A 33 16.62 -4.58 6.94
CA ARG A 33 16.54 -5.90 6.29
C ARG A 33 17.72 -6.10 5.34
N VAL A 34 18.13 -7.36 5.14
CA VAL A 34 19.21 -7.70 4.18
C VAL A 34 18.78 -7.53 2.74
N GLU A 35 17.50 -7.78 2.44
CA GLU A 35 16.90 -7.65 1.12
C GLU A 35 15.86 -6.52 1.10
N MET A 36 15.56 -6.01 -0.10
CA MET A 36 14.45 -5.11 -0.38
C MET A 36 13.40 -5.88 -1.19
N GLU A 37 12.30 -6.24 -0.52
CA GLU A 37 11.24 -7.09 -1.10
C GLU A 37 10.00 -6.30 -1.51
N ASP A 38 9.86 -5.05 -1.04
CA ASP A 38 8.76 -4.16 -1.44
C ASP A 38 8.81 -3.77 -2.93
N ALA A 39 7.62 -3.49 -3.49
CA ALA A 39 7.42 -2.86 -4.78
C ALA A 39 6.25 -1.87 -4.74
N HIS A 40 6.06 -1.08 -5.80
CA HIS A 40 4.95 -0.13 -5.90
C HIS A 40 4.51 0.10 -7.36
N THR A 41 3.26 0.54 -7.54
CA THR A 41 2.72 1.04 -8.82
C THR A 41 2.24 2.47 -8.60
N ALA A 42 2.56 3.38 -9.52
CA ALA A 42 2.04 4.75 -9.52
C ALA A 42 1.76 5.19 -10.95
N VAL A 43 0.48 5.28 -11.32
CA VAL A 43 0.04 5.61 -12.67
C VAL A 43 -1.12 6.60 -12.63
N THR A 44 -0.96 7.72 -13.33
CA THR A 44 -2.05 8.65 -13.66
C THR A 44 -2.41 8.50 -15.13
N GLY A 45 -3.68 8.26 -15.42
CA GLY A 45 -4.17 8.00 -16.77
C GLY A 45 -4.03 6.53 -17.16
N LEU A 46 -5.12 5.78 -17.01
CA LEU A 46 -5.15 4.36 -17.34
C LEU A 46 -5.47 4.13 -18.84
N PRO A 47 -5.01 3.01 -19.44
CA PRO A 47 -5.30 2.69 -20.84
C PRO A 47 -6.78 2.34 -21.09
N TYR A 48 -7.12 2.07 -22.35
CA TYR A 48 -8.43 1.53 -22.77
C TYR A 48 -9.65 2.40 -22.40
N GLY A 49 -9.54 3.72 -22.56
CA GLY A 49 -10.64 4.66 -22.31
C GLY A 49 -10.74 5.16 -20.86
N LEU A 50 -9.87 4.67 -19.96
CA LEU A 50 -9.82 5.07 -18.55
C LEU A 50 -8.80 6.20 -18.30
N GLY A 51 -8.61 7.10 -19.27
CA GLY A 51 -7.58 8.16 -19.20
C GLY A 51 -7.76 9.14 -18.04
N LEU A 52 -8.98 9.27 -17.50
CA LEU A 52 -9.28 10.09 -16.32
C LEU A 52 -9.13 9.32 -15.00
N TRP A 53 -8.75 8.05 -15.06
CA TRP A 53 -8.54 7.20 -13.89
C TRP A 53 -7.07 7.18 -13.51
N SER A 54 -6.79 6.90 -12.25
CA SER A 54 -5.43 6.73 -11.73
C SER A 54 -5.37 5.50 -10.81
N PHE A 55 -4.19 4.90 -10.68
CA PHE A 55 -3.98 3.72 -9.84
C PHE A 55 -2.64 3.84 -9.10
N PHE A 56 -2.69 3.63 -7.79
CA PHE A 56 -1.53 3.61 -6.91
C PHE A 56 -1.58 2.38 -6.02
N ALA A 57 -0.44 1.74 -5.80
CA ALA A 57 -0.36 0.56 -4.94
C ALA A 57 1.03 0.39 -4.30
N VAL A 58 1.05 -0.21 -3.12
CA VAL A 58 2.24 -0.70 -2.42
C VAL A 58 2.10 -2.21 -2.23
N TYR A 59 3.19 -2.93 -2.47
CA TYR A 59 3.28 -4.37 -2.37
C TYR A 59 4.42 -4.70 -1.42
N ASP A 60 4.09 -5.29 -0.27
CA ASP A 60 5.08 -5.77 0.71
C ASP A 60 5.33 -7.25 0.43
N GLY A 61 6.51 -7.54 -0.11
CA GLY A 61 6.92 -8.89 -0.48
C GLY A 61 7.55 -9.62 0.70
N HIS A 62 7.35 -10.93 0.77
CA HIS A 62 7.99 -11.78 1.77
C HIS A 62 8.50 -13.08 1.19
N ALA A 63 9.63 -13.56 1.73
CA ALA A 63 10.30 -14.79 1.28
C ALA A 63 10.75 -14.74 -0.19
N GLY A 64 11.14 -13.56 -0.65
CA GLY A 64 11.49 -13.22 -2.03
C GLY A 64 10.65 -12.04 -2.54
N SER A 65 11.18 -11.35 -3.56
CA SER A 65 10.52 -10.17 -4.15
C SER A 65 9.76 -10.49 -5.45
N GLN A 66 9.66 -11.77 -5.86
CA GLN A 66 9.19 -12.12 -7.21
C GLN A 66 7.70 -11.82 -7.39
N VAL A 67 6.88 -12.22 -6.40
CA VAL A 67 5.44 -11.94 -6.44
C VAL A 67 5.17 -10.44 -6.37
N ALA A 68 5.82 -9.70 -5.48
CA ALA A 68 5.65 -8.25 -5.35
C ALA A 68 6.00 -7.51 -6.66
N ARG A 69 7.13 -7.85 -7.29
CA ARG A 69 7.54 -7.27 -8.59
C ARG A 69 6.57 -7.62 -9.71
N TYR A 70 6.11 -8.87 -9.78
CA TYR A 70 5.14 -9.25 -10.81
C TYR A 70 3.81 -8.51 -10.63
N CYS A 71 3.35 -8.35 -9.38
CA CYS A 71 2.13 -7.60 -9.08
C CYS A 71 2.25 -6.12 -9.45
N CYS A 72 3.39 -5.48 -9.16
CA CYS A 72 3.55 -4.06 -9.44
C CYS A 72 3.55 -3.71 -10.93
N GLU A 73 3.92 -4.67 -11.79
CA GLU A 73 3.89 -4.54 -13.25
C GLU A 73 2.54 -4.95 -13.87
N HIS A 74 1.87 -5.96 -13.32
CA HIS A 74 0.77 -6.64 -14.03
C HIS A 74 -0.59 -6.65 -13.32
N LEU A 75 -0.69 -6.30 -12.03
CA LEU A 75 -1.96 -6.37 -11.30
C LEU A 75 -3.03 -5.47 -11.93
N LEU A 76 -2.66 -4.24 -12.27
CA LEU A 76 -3.56 -3.28 -12.90
C LEU A 76 -4.15 -3.80 -14.22
N GLU A 77 -3.33 -4.47 -15.04
CA GLU A 77 -3.78 -5.07 -16.30
C GLU A 77 -4.78 -6.21 -16.06
N HIS A 78 -4.51 -7.09 -15.09
CA HIS A 78 -5.43 -8.18 -14.72
C HIS A 78 -6.76 -7.64 -14.20
N ILE A 79 -6.75 -6.52 -13.47
CA ILE A 79 -7.96 -5.84 -12.99
C ILE A 79 -8.75 -5.23 -14.16
N THR A 80 -8.11 -4.47 -15.04
CA THR A 80 -8.82 -3.67 -16.04
C THR A 80 -9.16 -4.42 -17.33
N SER A 81 -8.46 -5.53 -17.61
CA SER A 81 -8.66 -6.30 -18.83
C SER A 81 -9.70 -7.42 -18.70
N ASN A 82 -10.12 -7.77 -17.48
CA ASN A 82 -11.09 -8.84 -17.29
C ASN A 82 -12.54 -8.41 -17.60
N PRO A 83 -13.42 -9.36 -17.97
CA PRO A 83 -14.81 -9.05 -18.35
C PRO A 83 -15.66 -8.46 -17.24
N ASP A 84 -15.39 -8.79 -15.97
CA ASP A 84 -16.18 -8.30 -14.83
C ASP A 84 -15.95 -6.79 -14.64
N PHE A 85 -14.71 -6.33 -14.81
CA PHE A 85 -14.37 -4.91 -14.82
C PHE A 85 -15.01 -4.18 -16.00
N ARG A 86 -14.96 -4.78 -17.18
CA ARG A 86 -15.49 -4.21 -18.43
C ARG A 86 -17.02 -4.26 -18.53
N GLY A 87 -17.72 -4.88 -17.58
CA GLY A 87 -19.18 -4.92 -17.52
C GLY A 87 -19.82 -6.05 -18.34
N GLY A 88 -19.32 -7.29 -18.24
CA GLY A 88 -19.92 -8.45 -18.86
C GLY A 88 -21.40 -8.69 -18.46
N CYS A 89 -22.31 -8.51 -19.44
CA CYS A 89 -23.77 -8.72 -19.45
C CYS A 89 -24.61 -7.58 -18.81
N SER A 90 -25.47 -6.82 -19.52
CA SER A 90 -26.47 -7.21 -20.52
C SER A 90 -26.80 -6.06 -21.50
N GLY A 91 -26.90 -6.38 -22.80
CA GLY A 91 -27.52 -5.51 -23.81
C GLY A 91 -26.59 -5.17 -24.97
N GLY A 92 -26.87 -5.72 -26.14
CA GLY A 92 -26.17 -5.39 -27.38
C GLY A 92 -26.32 -3.90 -27.69
N GLY A 93 -25.22 -3.17 -27.53
CA GLY A 93 -25.06 -1.76 -27.88
C GLY A 93 -23.57 -1.43 -27.78
N ASP A 94 -23.09 -0.55 -28.66
CA ASP A 94 -21.67 -0.20 -28.80
C ASP A 94 -21.07 0.39 -27.51
N LEU A 95 -20.54 -0.46 -26.62
CA LEU A 95 -20.00 -0.12 -25.30
C LEU A 95 -18.50 0.23 -25.33
N ILE A 96 -18.04 0.99 -26.32
CA ILE A 96 -16.62 1.34 -26.40
C ILE A 96 -16.24 2.47 -25.41
N ASN A 97 -17.20 3.14 -24.76
CA ASN A 97 -16.93 4.35 -23.94
C ASN A 97 -17.80 4.52 -22.66
N ALA A 98 -18.43 3.47 -22.13
CA ALA A 98 -19.20 3.61 -20.88
C ALA A 98 -18.28 3.44 -19.66
N GLU A 99 -18.34 4.35 -18.69
CA GLU A 99 -17.64 4.17 -17.41
C GLU A 99 -18.13 2.92 -16.68
N PRO A 100 -17.23 2.10 -16.10
CA PRO A 100 -17.63 0.91 -15.38
C PRO A 100 -18.44 1.27 -14.13
N SER A 101 -19.49 0.49 -13.84
CA SER A 101 -20.28 0.65 -12.62
C SER A 101 -19.45 0.34 -11.36
N VAL A 102 -19.86 0.85 -10.20
CA VAL A 102 -19.21 0.53 -8.90
C VAL A 102 -19.10 -0.98 -8.69
N GLU A 103 -20.14 -1.74 -9.03
CA GLU A 103 -20.15 -3.20 -8.90
C GLU A 103 -19.18 -3.87 -9.87
N SER A 104 -19.13 -3.40 -11.13
CA SER A 104 -18.17 -3.88 -12.13
C SER A 104 -16.73 -3.64 -11.68
N VAL A 105 -16.44 -2.47 -11.10
CA VAL A 105 -15.10 -2.17 -10.56
C VAL A 105 -14.76 -3.11 -9.41
N LYS A 106 -15.66 -3.29 -8.43
CA LYS A 106 -15.44 -4.20 -7.28
C LYS A 106 -15.25 -5.65 -7.73
N CYS A 107 -16.13 -6.16 -8.58
CA CYS A 107 -16.02 -7.50 -9.16
C CYS A 107 -14.74 -7.66 -9.98
N GLY A 108 -14.44 -6.67 -10.82
CA GLY A 108 -13.24 -6.65 -11.65
C GLY A 108 -11.94 -6.64 -10.86
N ILE A 109 -11.87 -5.90 -9.75
CA ILE A 109 -10.73 -5.95 -8.83
C ILE A 109 -10.59 -7.35 -8.22
N ARG A 110 -11.68 -7.89 -7.67
CA ARG A 110 -11.67 -9.24 -7.10
C ARG A 110 -11.21 -10.28 -8.11
N THR A 111 -11.78 -10.27 -9.32
CA THR A 111 -11.42 -11.18 -10.41
C THR A 111 -9.97 -11.01 -10.83
N GLY A 112 -9.48 -9.77 -10.93
CA GLY A 112 -8.07 -9.48 -11.26
C GLY A 112 -7.10 -10.11 -10.26
N PHE A 113 -7.38 -10.03 -8.96
CA PHE A 113 -6.57 -10.67 -7.91
C PHE A 113 -6.58 -12.19 -8.00
N LEU A 114 -7.74 -12.82 -8.22
CA LEU A 114 -7.82 -14.27 -8.37
C LEU A 114 -7.10 -14.76 -9.64
N GLN A 115 -7.24 -14.02 -10.74
CA GLN A 115 -6.62 -14.35 -12.01
C GLN A 115 -5.09 -14.21 -11.97
N ILE A 116 -4.56 -13.13 -11.39
CA ILE A 116 -3.10 -12.94 -11.31
C ILE A 116 -2.46 -13.98 -10.37
N ASP A 117 -3.13 -14.35 -9.27
CA ASP A 117 -2.64 -15.38 -8.35
C ASP A 117 -2.53 -16.74 -9.04
N GLU A 118 -3.57 -17.15 -9.76
CA GLU A 118 -3.58 -18.39 -10.53
C GLU A 118 -2.57 -18.35 -11.70
N HIS A 119 -2.45 -17.20 -12.37
CA HIS A 119 -1.47 -17.02 -13.44
C HIS A 119 -0.04 -17.21 -12.91
N MET A 120 0.30 -16.61 -11.77
CA MET A 120 1.60 -16.79 -11.13
C MET A 120 1.84 -18.23 -10.67
N ARG A 121 0.81 -18.92 -10.14
CA ARG A 121 0.90 -20.33 -9.77
C ARG A 121 1.27 -21.19 -10.98
N ALA A 122 0.52 -21.05 -12.08
CA ALA A 122 0.76 -21.81 -13.31
C ALA A 122 2.16 -21.54 -13.90
N MET A 123 2.66 -20.30 -13.81
CA MET A 123 4.02 -19.97 -14.22
C MET A 123 5.08 -20.64 -13.33
N SER A 124 4.87 -20.65 -12.01
CA SER A 124 5.80 -21.26 -11.04
C SER A 124 5.92 -22.77 -11.24
N GLU A 125 4.79 -23.46 -11.43
CA GLU A 125 4.76 -24.91 -11.69
C GLU A 125 5.50 -25.28 -12.97
N ARG A 126 5.29 -24.53 -14.07
CA ARG A 126 5.98 -24.78 -15.35
C ARG A 126 7.49 -24.61 -15.27
N LYS A 127 7.95 -23.63 -14.49
CA LYS A 127 9.37 -23.29 -14.36
C LYS A 127 10.09 -24.10 -13.27
N HIS A 128 9.40 -25.01 -12.57
CA HIS A 128 9.91 -25.67 -11.36
C HIS A 128 10.48 -24.63 -10.39
N GLY A 129 9.76 -23.53 -10.20
CA GLY A 129 10.21 -22.38 -9.42
C GLY A 129 10.53 -22.77 -7.99
N ALA A 130 11.74 -22.44 -7.52
CA ALA A 130 12.12 -22.58 -6.12
C ALA A 130 11.58 -21.44 -5.23
N ASP A 131 10.99 -20.42 -5.84
CA ASP A 131 10.46 -19.25 -5.18
C ASP A 131 9.15 -19.56 -4.46
N ARG A 132 9.14 -19.27 -3.16
CA ARG A 132 7.97 -19.42 -2.29
C ARG A 132 7.51 -18.05 -1.79
N SER A 133 7.80 -16.99 -2.56
CA SER A 133 7.44 -15.65 -2.14
C SER A 133 5.93 -15.45 -2.14
N GLY A 134 5.51 -14.50 -1.31
CA GLY A 134 4.19 -13.93 -1.37
C GLY A 134 4.31 -12.41 -1.34
N SER A 135 3.17 -11.75 -1.50
CA SER A 135 3.09 -10.30 -1.38
C SER A 135 1.73 -9.88 -0.86
N THR A 136 1.74 -8.90 0.03
CA THR A 136 0.56 -8.08 0.27
C THR A 136 0.33 -7.15 -0.93
N ALA A 137 -0.86 -6.57 -1.01
CA ALA A 137 -1.15 -5.47 -1.91
C ALA A 137 -2.16 -4.53 -1.24
N VAL A 138 -1.75 -3.27 -1.07
CA VAL A 138 -2.70 -2.19 -0.76
C VAL A 138 -2.68 -1.19 -1.89
N GLY A 139 -3.86 -0.75 -2.32
CA GLY A 139 -3.99 0.12 -3.47
C GLY A 139 -5.19 1.05 -3.40
N ILE A 140 -5.17 2.04 -4.29
CA ILE A 140 -6.31 2.91 -4.55
C ILE A 140 -6.47 3.07 -6.06
N MET A 141 -7.67 2.79 -6.56
CA MET A 141 -8.09 3.15 -7.90
C MET A 141 -8.98 4.38 -7.82
N ILE A 142 -8.63 5.44 -8.53
CA ILE A 142 -9.29 6.75 -8.45
C ILE A 142 -9.96 7.02 -9.79
N SER A 143 -11.29 7.10 -9.79
CA SER A 143 -12.07 7.56 -10.94
C SER A 143 -12.41 9.05 -10.80
N PRO A 144 -13.07 9.68 -11.80
CA PRO A 144 -13.58 11.04 -11.65
C PRO A 144 -14.50 11.23 -10.44
N HIS A 145 -15.21 10.18 -10.02
CA HIS A 145 -16.28 10.26 -9.01
C HIS A 145 -16.04 9.45 -7.75
N HIS A 146 -15.15 8.45 -7.78
CA HIS A 146 -15.01 7.48 -6.70
C HIS A 146 -13.54 7.19 -6.36
N LEU A 147 -13.31 6.87 -5.10
CA LEU A 147 -12.09 6.29 -4.55
C LEU A 147 -12.36 4.83 -4.21
N TYR A 148 -11.66 3.91 -4.87
CA TYR A 148 -11.74 2.49 -4.60
C TYR A 148 -10.49 2.05 -3.85
N PHE A 149 -10.60 1.92 -2.54
CA PHE A 149 -9.53 1.36 -1.70
C PHE A 149 -9.54 -0.15 -1.81
N ILE A 150 -8.35 -0.72 -1.97
CA ILE A 150 -8.13 -2.15 -2.23
C ILE A 150 -7.13 -2.63 -1.20
N ASN A 151 -7.45 -3.69 -0.44
CA ASN A 151 -6.50 -4.28 0.49
C ASN A 151 -6.48 -5.81 0.43
N CYS A 152 -5.28 -6.38 0.43
CA CYS A 152 -5.03 -7.81 0.55
C CYS A 152 -3.72 -8.00 1.33
N GLY A 153 -3.82 -8.27 2.64
CA GLY A 153 -2.69 -8.31 3.56
C GLY A 153 -2.75 -7.21 4.62
N ASP A 154 -1.60 -6.86 5.19
CA ASP A 154 -1.45 -5.93 6.32
C ASP A 154 -0.64 -4.67 6.02
N SER A 155 -0.30 -4.43 4.75
CA SER A 155 -0.15 -3.06 4.26
C SER A 155 -1.47 -2.29 4.47
N ARG A 156 -1.39 -0.95 4.57
CA ARG A 156 -2.57 -0.13 4.88
C ARG A 156 -2.60 1.16 4.07
N ALA A 157 -3.82 1.56 3.70
CA ALA A 157 -4.11 2.83 3.08
C ALA A 157 -5.07 3.65 3.92
N LEU A 158 -4.95 4.97 3.84
CA LEU A 158 -5.67 5.93 4.66
C LEU A 158 -6.05 7.17 3.83
N LEU A 159 -7.27 7.67 4.01
CA LEU A 159 -7.78 8.92 3.45
C LEU A 159 -7.85 10.01 4.54
N SER A 160 -7.21 11.14 4.29
CA SER A 160 -7.47 12.39 5.02
C SER A 160 -8.55 13.21 4.30
N ARG A 161 -9.59 13.61 5.04
CA ARG A 161 -10.65 14.51 4.58
C ARG A 161 -11.00 15.49 5.70
N LYS A 162 -11.07 16.79 5.41
CA LYS A 162 -11.34 17.85 6.42
C LYS A 162 -10.39 17.80 7.63
N GLY A 163 -9.14 17.41 7.42
CA GLY A 163 -8.12 17.30 8.44
C GLY A 163 -8.32 16.23 9.49
N ARG A 164 -8.97 15.14 9.12
CA ARG A 164 -9.10 13.94 9.94
C ARG A 164 -8.98 12.70 9.09
N VAL A 165 -8.64 11.59 9.73
CA VAL A 165 -8.75 10.26 9.13
C VAL A 165 -10.22 9.96 8.85
N HIS A 166 -10.59 9.94 7.56
CA HIS A 166 -11.95 9.66 7.12
C HIS A 166 -12.18 8.17 6.91
N PHE A 167 -11.17 7.49 6.36
CA PHE A 167 -11.22 6.07 6.08
C PHE A 167 -9.81 5.48 6.15
N PHE A 168 -9.70 4.21 6.52
CA PHE A 168 -8.51 3.40 6.35
C PHE A 168 -8.88 1.93 6.12
N THR A 169 -8.05 1.21 5.38
CA THR A 169 -8.25 -0.23 5.14
C THR A 169 -8.01 -1.04 6.41
N GLN A 170 -8.71 -2.16 6.58
CA GLN A 170 -8.48 -3.07 7.71
C GLN A 170 -7.40 -4.11 7.36
N ASP A 171 -6.40 -4.24 8.23
CA ASP A 171 -5.33 -5.21 8.05
C ASP A 171 -5.84 -6.65 8.17
N HIS A 172 -5.40 -7.52 7.26
CA HIS A 172 -5.75 -8.93 7.24
C HIS A 172 -4.82 -9.77 8.11
N LYS A 173 -5.00 -9.70 9.43
CA LYS A 173 -4.23 -10.47 10.40
C LYS A 173 -4.86 -11.87 10.66
N PRO A 174 -4.07 -12.94 10.79
CA PRO A 174 -4.58 -14.30 11.08
C PRO A 174 -5.48 -14.42 12.31
N SER A 175 -5.34 -13.54 13.30
CA SER A 175 -6.18 -13.55 14.50
C SER A 175 -7.56 -12.92 14.32
N ASN A 176 -7.81 -12.21 13.21
CA ASN A 176 -9.11 -11.62 12.91
C ASN A 176 -10.17 -12.74 12.82
N PRO A 177 -11.40 -12.53 13.34
CA PRO A 177 -12.37 -13.62 13.49
C PRO A 177 -12.66 -14.41 12.21
N LEU A 178 -12.95 -13.73 11.09
CA LEU A 178 -13.27 -14.38 9.81
C LEU A 178 -12.04 -15.02 9.16
N GLU A 179 -10.87 -14.42 9.31
CA GLU A 179 -9.61 -14.99 8.80
C GLU A 179 -9.25 -16.27 9.55
N LYS A 180 -9.36 -16.24 10.89
CA LYS A 180 -9.14 -17.39 11.76
C LYS A 180 -10.11 -18.53 11.44
N GLU A 181 -11.39 -18.20 11.25
CA GLU A 181 -12.41 -19.18 10.87
C GLU A 181 -12.05 -19.85 9.54
N ARG A 182 -11.71 -19.08 8.50
CA ARG A 182 -11.26 -19.63 7.20
C ARG A 182 -10.06 -20.55 7.38
N ILE A 183 -9.02 -20.11 8.11
CA ILE A 183 -7.80 -20.89 8.36
C ILE A 183 -8.13 -22.22 9.04
N GLN A 184 -9.00 -22.21 10.06
CA GLN A 184 -9.41 -23.42 10.77
C GLN A 184 -10.25 -24.35 9.88
N ASN A 185 -11.17 -23.80 9.10
CA ASN A 185 -11.99 -24.55 8.15
C ASN A 185 -11.16 -25.16 7.00
N ALA A 186 -10.00 -24.58 6.70
CA ALA A 186 -9.01 -25.11 5.76
C ALA A 186 -8.03 -26.13 6.41
N GLY A 187 -8.27 -26.52 7.67
CA GLY A 187 -7.47 -27.51 8.40
C GLY A 187 -6.20 -26.97 9.06
N GLY A 188 -6.02 -25.64 9.06
CA GLY A 188 -4.90 -24.98 9.72
C GLY A 188 -5.20 -24.53 11.15
N SER A 189 -4.26 -23.79 11.72
CA SER A 189 -4.38 -23.18 13.05
C SER A 189 -3.77 -21.80 13.07
N VAL A 190 -4.19 -20.97 14.03
CA VAL A 190 -3.59 -19.66 14.30
C VAL A 190 -2.84 -19.76 15.62
N MET A 191 -1.51 -19.74 15.54
CA MET A 191 -0.63 -19.78 16.70
C MET A 191 -0.11 -18.36 16.94
N ILE A 192 -0.49 -17.78 18.08
CA ILE A 192 -0.25 -16.36 18.40
C ILE A 192 -0.93 -15.46 17.36
N GLN A 193 -0.20 -15.04 16.34
CA GLN A 193 -0.65 -14.13 15.27
C GLN A 193 -0.27 -14.69 13.89
N ARG A 194 0.04 -15.98 13.80
CA ARG A 194 0.61 -16.60 12.59
C ARG A 194 -0.16 -17.84 12.15
N VAL A 195 -0.36 -17.97 10.84
CA VAL A 195 -0.90 -19.18 10.19
C VAL A 195 0.09 -20.32 10.40
N ASN A 196 -0.36 -21.37 11.09
CA ASN A 196 0.45 -22.52 11.49
C ASN A 196 1.78 -22.16 12.18
N GLY A 197 1.82 -21.02 12.87
CA GLY A 197 3.03 -20.51 13.54
C GLY A 197 4.06 -19.84 12.63
N SER A 198 3.82 -19.79 11.32
CA SER A 198 4.79 -19.33 10.32
C SER A 198 4.45 -17.94 9.77
N LEU A 199 3.35 -17.82 9.02
CA LEU A 199 3.05 -16.62 8.24
C LEU A 199 2.22 -15.60 9.04
N ALA A 200 2.65 -14.34 9.09
CA ALA A 200 1.99 -13.29 9.89
C ALA A 200 0.82 -12.60 9.18
N VAL A 201 0.63 -12.88 7.89
CA VAL A 201 -0.50 -12.40 7.09
C VAL A 201 -1.49 -13.52 6.84
N SER A 202 -2.77 -13.16 6.76
CA SER A 202 -3.84 -14.10 6.40
C SER A 202 -4.26 -14.00 4.94
N ARG A 203 -3.94 -12.89 4.27
CA ARG A 203 -4.20 -12.69 2.85
C ARG A 203 -2.95 -12.19 2.15
N ALA A 204 -2.71 -12.74 0.97
CA ALA A 204 -1.58 -12.41 0.12
C ALA A 204 -1.77 -13.03 -1.27
N LEU A 205 -1.16 -12.41 -2.27
CA LEU A 205 -0.86 -13.05 -3.54
C LEU A 205 0.39 -13.93 -3.37
N GLY A 206 0.53 -14.99 -4.16
CA GLY A 206 1.62 -15.96 -3.97
C GLY A 206 1.34 -16.95 -2.84
N ASP A 207 2.36 -17.28 -2.03
CA ASP A 207 2.25 -18.20 -0.88
C ASP A 207 1.59 -19.55 -1.24
N PHE A 208 1.92 -20.10 -2.40
CA PHE A 208 1.15 -21.21 -2.99
C PHE A 208 1.12 -22.47 -2.12
N ASP A 209 2.13 -22.70 -1.27
CA ASP A 209 2.15 -23.79 -0.29
C ASP A 209 0.96 -23.73 0.69
N TYR A 210 0.44 -22.53 0.97
CA TYR A 210 -0.72 -22.29 1.83
C TYR A 210 -2.06 -22.39 1.08
N LYS A 211 -2.02 -22.68 -0.22
CA LYS A 211 -3.16 -22.66 -1.13
C LYS A 211 -3.35 -23.99 -1.89
N CYS A 212 -3.00 -25.09 -1.22
CA CYS A 212 -3.08 -26.48 -1.71
C CYS A 212 -4.10 -27.34 -0.95
N VAL A 213 -5.05 -26.74 -0.21
CA VAL A 213 -6.05 -27.50 0.55
C VAL A 213 -7.11 -28.07 -0.40
N HIS A 214 -7.12 -29.39 -0.55
CA HIS A 214 -8.10 -30.10 -1.38
C HIS A 214 -9.53 -29.88 -0.88
N GLY A 215 -10.47 -29.69 -1.82
CA GLY A 215 -11.89 -29.48 -1.51
C GLY A 215 -12.24 -28.06 -1.05
N LYS A 216 -11.29 -27.12 -1.10
CA LYS A 216 -11.50 -25.70 -0.81
C LYS A 216 -11.31 -24.86 -2.07
N GLY A 217 -12.17 -23.87 -2.28
CA GLY A 217 -12.00 -22.89 -3.34
C GLY A 217 -10.77 -21.98 -3.12
N PRO A 218 -10.40 -21.13 -4.10
CA PRO A 218 -9.22 -20.26 -4.01
C PRO A 218 -9.25 -19.31 -2.80
N THR A 219 -10.43 -18.84 -2.40
CA THR A 219 -10.62 -17.88 -1.29
C THR A 219 -10.86 -18.56 0.06
N GLU A 220 -10.92 -19.89 0.08
CA GLU A 220 -11.17 -20.71 1.27
C GLU A 220 -9.90 -21.45 1.74
N GLN A 221 -8.74 -21.06 1.20
CA GLN A 221 -7.43 -21.61 1.52
C GLN A 221 -6.90 -21.11 2.88
N LEU A 222 -5.73 -21.59 3.32
CA LEU A 222 -5.09 -21.06 4.53
C LEU A 222 -4.73 -19.58 4.38
N VAL A 223 -4.28 -19.18 3.19
CA VAL A 223 -4.02 -17.79 2.79
C VAL A 223 -4.93 -17.47 1.61
N SER A 224 -5.72 -16.40 1.70
CA SER A 224 -6.63 -16.01 0.62
C SER A 224 -6.00 -14.92 -0.27
N PRO A 225 -6.12 -15.01 -1.61
CA PRO A 225 -5.79 -13.91 -2.51
C PRO A 225 -6.91 -12.87 -2.66
N GLU A 226 -8.08 -13.08 -2.01
CA GLU A 226 -9.26 -12.23 -2.19
C GLU A 226 -9.07 -10.85 -1.55
N PRO A 227 -9.11 -9.76 -2.34
CA PRO A 227 -9.00 -8.40 -1.81
C PRO A 227 -10.30 -7.97 -1.15
N GLU A 228 -10.20 -7.08 -0.19
CA GLU A 228 -11.32 -6.26 0.25
C GLU A 228 -11.34 -4.94 -0.53
N VAL A 229 -12.51 -4.54 -1.01
CA VAL A 229 -12.68 -3.33 -1.84
C VAL A 229 -13.74 -2.42 -1.24
N TYR A 230 -13.33 -1.20 -0.91
CA TYR A 230 -14.19 -0.16 -0.37
C TYR A 230 -14.33 0.96 -1.39
N GLU A 231 -15.56 1.35 -1.67
CA GLU A 231 -15.86 2.50 -2.52
C GLU A 231 -16.26 3.69 -1.64
N ILE A 232 -15.72 4.85 -1.99
CA ILE A 232 -16.01 6.13 -1.34
C ILE A 232 -16.19 7.18 -2.43
N GLU A 233 -17.34 7.84 -2.45
CA GLU A 233 -17.55 9.01 -3.29
C GLU A 233 -16.52 10.11 -3.01
N ARG A 234 -15.97 10.67 -4.09
CA ARG A 234 -15.02 11.79 -4.02
C ARG A 234 -15.73 13.05 -3.54
N SER A 235 -15.02 13.82 -2.74
CA SER A 235 -15.44 15.15 -2.31
C SER A 235 -14.35 16.14 -2.68
N GLU A 236 -14.46 16.75 -3.86
CA GLU A 236 -13.42 17.62 -4.42
C GLU A 236 -13.02 18.77 -3.48
N ALA A 237 -13.97 19.31 -2.72
CA ALA A 237 -13.74 20.39 -1.77
C ALA A 237 -13.10 19.94 -0.44
N GLU A 238 -13.09 18.65 -0.14
CA GLU A 238 -12.81 18.13 1.20
C GLU A 238 -11.70 17.09 1.25
N ASP A 239 -11.49 16.34 0.16
CA ASP A 239 -10.44 15.35 0.00
C ASP A 239 -9.08 16.05 0.01
N GLU A 240 -8.21 15.60 0.91
CA GLU A 240 -6.90 16.22 1.10
C GLU A 240 -5.81 15.35 0.49
N PHE A 241 -5.60 14.15 1.03
CA PHE A 241 -4.61 13.21 0.54
C PHE A 241 -4.92 11.78 0.94
N VAL A 242 -4.29 10.85 0.24
CA VAL A 242 -4.22 9.43 0.59
C VAL A 242 -2.79 9.03 0.84
N VAL A 243 -2.58 8.22 1.89
CA VAL A 243 -1.32 7.54 2.17
C VAL A 243 -1.52 6.05 1.95
N LEU A 244 -0.64 5.41 1.19
CA LEU A 244 -0.50 3.96 1.10
C LEU A 244 0.88 3.59 1.61
N ALA A 245 0.98 2.62 2.53
CA ALA A 245 2.28 2.16 3.02
C ALA A 245 2.24 0.70 3.50
N CYS A 246 3.40 0.06 3.51
CA CYS A 246 3.61 -1.25 4.13
C CYS A 246 3.64 -1.18 5.66
N ASP A 247 3.63 -2.33 6.33
CA ASP A 247 3.61 -2.40 7.80
C ASP A 247 4.87 -1.80 8.45
N GLY A 248 5.99 -1.75 7.73
CA GLY A 248 7.21 -1.06 8.16
C GLY A 248 7.01 0.41 8.56
N ILE A 249 5.95 1.06 8.08
CA ILE A 249 5.48 2.38 8.53
C ILE A 249 4.46 2.25 9.66
N TRP A 250 3.43 1.42 9.46
CA TRP A 250 2.27 1.33 10.35
C TRP A 250 2.54 0.64 11.69
N ASP A 251 3.62 -0.12 11.80
CA ASP A 251 4.07 -0.76 13.05
C ASP A 251 4.57 0.27 14.08
N VAL A 252 4.97 1.46 13.63
CA VAL A 252 5.58 2.50 14.48
C VAL A 252 4.85 3.84 14.46
N MET A 253 3.90 4.03 13.54
CA MET A 253 3.05 5.21 13.47
C MET A 253 1.58 4.83 13.33
N ALA A 254 0.76 5.32 14.26
CA ALA A 254 -0.68 5.13 14.22
C ALA A 254 -1.34 6.00 13.13
N ASN A 255 -2.56 5.64 12.72
CA ASN A 255 -3.31 6.32 11.66
C ASN A 255 -3.40 7.84 11.84
N GLU A 256 -3.86 8.30 13.02
CA GLU A 256 -3.99 9.73 13.32
C GLU A 256 -2.62 10.42 13.41
N GLU A 257 -1.62 9.74 13.98
CA GLU A 257 -0.26 10.29 14.09
C GLU A 257 0.36 10.54 12.71
N LEU A 258 0.23 9.57 11.78
CA LEU A 258 0.73 9.75 10.43
C LEU A 258 -0.07 10.79 9.65
N CYS A 259 -1.40 10.83 9.80
CA CYS A 259 -2.25 11.84 9.19
C CYS A 259 -1.85 13.25 9.62
N ASP A 260 -1.70 13.49 10.93
CA ASP A 260 -1.27 14.77 11.49
C ASP A 260 0.16 15.13 11.05
N PHE A 261 1.06 14.15 11.03
CA PHE A 261 2.42 14.34 10.56
C PHE A 261 2.46 14.80 9.11
N VAL A 262 1.79 14.08 8.19
CA VAL A 262 1.73 14.44 6.76
C VAL A 262 1.14 15.83 6.56
N ARG A 263 0.03 16.16 7.25
CA ARG A 263 -0.56 17.51 7.22
C ARG A 263 0.45 18.57 7.60
N SER A 264 1.19 18.36 8.70
CA SER A 264 2.20 19.31 9.17
C SER A 264 3.33 19.53 8.15
N ARG A 265 3.73 18.48 7.42
CA ARG A 265 4.78 18.55 6.41
C ARG A 265 4.30 19.25 5.13
N LEU A 266 3.06 18.99 4.70
CA LEU A 266 2.45 19.67 3.55
C LEU A 266 2.25 21.18 3.78
N GLU A 267 2.10 21.62 5.03
CA GLU A 267 2.08 23.06 5.37
C GLU A 267 3.47 23.71 5.28
N VAL A 268 4.56 22.93 5.19
CA VAL A 268 5.95 23.41 5.14
C VAL A 268 6.56 23.26 3.74
N THR A 269 6.18 22.22 3.00
CA THR A 269 6.74 21.93 1.68
C THR A 269 5.70 21.37 0.71
N GLU A 270 5.87 21.71 -0.57
CA GLU A 270 5.13 21.09 -1.67
C GLU A 270 5.86 19.88 -2.28
N ASP A 271 7.08 19.58 -1.84
CA ASP A 271 7.87 18.45 -2.34
C ASP A 271 7.37 17.14 -1.72
N LEU A 272 6.57 16.39 -2.48
CA LEU A 272 5.97 15.14 -2.00
C LEU A 272 6.99 14.01 -1.81
N GLU A 273 8.11 14.02 -2.54
CA GLU A 273 9.21 13.07 -2.31
C GLU A 273 9.87 13.36 -0.97
N ARG A 274 10.11 14.65 -0.67
CA ARG A 274 10.62 15.07 0.64
C ARG A 274 9.69 14.63 1.77
N VAL A 275 8.37 14.85 1.65
CA VAL A 275 7.41 14.40 2.68
C VAL A 275 7.49 12.88 2.87
N CYS A 276 7.55 12.10 1.77
CA CYS A 276 7.71 10.64 1.85
C CYS A 276 9.02 10.24 2.55
N ASN A 277 10.14 10.90 2.23
CA ASN A 277 11.42 10.65 2.89
C ASN A 277 11.38 10.97 4.38
N GLU A 278 10.74 12.08 4.76
CA GLU A 278 10.55 12.46 6.16
C GLU A 278 9.69 11.44 6.92
N ILE A 279 8.65 10.85 6.29
CA ILE A 279 7.87 9.74 6.88
C ILE A 279 8.77 8.52 7.13
N VAL A 280 9.50 8.09 6.09
CA VAL A 280 10.35 6.89 6.14
C VAL A 280 11.46 7.02 7.19
N ASP A 281 12.15 8.16 7.21
CA ASP A 281 13.21 8.42 8.20
C ASP A 281 12.64 8.50 9.62
N THR A 282 11.47 9.14 9.79
CA THR A 282 10.80 9.20 11.09
C THR A 282 10.44 7.79 11.60
N CYS A 283 9.93 6.92 10.73
CA CYS A 283 9.62 5.53 11.10
C CYS A 283 10.87 4.73 11.45
N LEU A 284 11.96 4.89 10.70
CA LEU A 284 13.26 4.30 11.02
C LEU A 284 13.75 4.75 12.41
N TYR A 285 13.69 6.05 12.71
CA TYR A 285 14.12 6.60 13.99
C TYR A 285 13.19 6.22 15.15
N LYS A 286 11.91 5.95 14.88
CA LYS A 286 10.96 5.35 15.85
C LYS A 286 11.21 3.86 16.10
N GLY A 287 12.14 3.24 15.37
CA GLY A 287 12.59 1.89 15.62
C GLY A 287 12.04 0.85 14.64
N SER A 288 11.46 1.26 13.51
CA SER A 288 11.13 0.33 12.44
C SER A 288 12.40 -0.35 11.94
N ARG A 289 12.35 -1.67 11.81
CA ARG A 289 13.46 -2.50 11.33
C ARG A 289 13.14 -3.19 10.01
N ASP A 290 12.11 -2.72 9.34
CA ASP A 290 11.60 -3.33 8.11
C ASP A 290 12.05 -2.60 6.85
N ASN A 291 11.69 -3.16 5.69
CA ASN A 291 11.54 -2.39 4.47
C ASN A 291 10.42 -1.37 4.67
N MET A 292 10.54 -0.21 4.02
CA MET A 292 9.57 0.86 4.16
C MET A 292 9.28 1.44 2.79
N SER A 293 8.01 1.37 2.39
CA SER A 293 7.48 1.96 1.17
C SER A 293 6.25 2.79 1.50
N VAL A 294 6.22 4.02 0.99
CA VAL A 294 5.07 4.93 1.12
C VAL A 294 4.77 5.61 -0.20
N VAL A 295 3.49 5.73 -0.53
CA VAL A 295 2.95 6.53 -1.63
C VAL A 295 1.99 7.56 -1.03
N LEU A 296 2.25 8.84 -1.28
CA LEU A 296 1.42 9.97 -0.89
C LEU A 296 0.76 10.57 -2.13
N VAL A 297 -0.57 10.54 -2.18
CA VAL A 297 -1.38 11.11 -3.28
C VAL A 297 -2.16 12.30 -2.74
N CYS A 298 -1.87 13.50 -3.23
CA CYS A 298 -2.55 14.74 -2.86
C CYS A 298 -3.65 15.10 -3.88
N PHE A 299 -4.81 15.45 -3.35
CA PHE A 299 -5.94 16.02 -4.09
C PHE A 299 -5.85 17.56 -4.13
N PRO A 300 -6.70 18.25 -4.91
CA PRO A 300 -6.74 19.71 -4.92
C PRO A 300 -6.94 20.33 -3.53
N GLY A 301 -7.72 19.67 -2.67
CA GLY A 301 -7.99 20.08 -1.29
C GLY A 301 -6.86 19.84 -0.28
N ALA A 302 -5.72 19.26 -0.68
CA ALA A 302 -4.57 19.06 0.20
C ALA A 302 -4.12 20.37 0.89
N PRO A 303 -3.63 20.31 2.15
CA PRO A 303 -3.02 21.45 2.83
C PRO A 303 -2.00 22.15 1.94
N LYS A 304 -2.00 23.48 2.00
CA LYS A 304 -1.06 24.33 1.25
C LYS A 304 0.00 24.87 2.19
N ILE A 305 1.12 25.32 1.62
CA ILE A 305 2.19 25.94 2.38
C ILE A 305 1.64 27.11 3.19
N SER A 306 1.91 27.09 4.50
CA SER A 306 1.60 28.17 5.42
C SER A 306 2.89 28.93 5.77
N PRO A 307 2.99 30.24 5.48
CA PRO A 307 4.15 31.04 5.84
C PRO A 307 4.47 30.99 7.34
N GLU A 308 3.44 30.84 8.17
CA GLU A 308 3.59 30.69 9.62
C GLU A 308 4.16 29.31 9.99
N ALA A 309 3.72 28.24 9.33
CA ALA A 309 4.29 26.90 9.55
C ALA A 309 5.77 26.83 9.14
N VAL A 310 6.12 27.37 7.97
CA VAL A 310 7.51 27.45 7.48
C VAL A 310 8.39 28.24 8.47
N LYS A 311 7.90 29.37 8.97
CA LYS A 311 8.63 30.17 9.97
C LYS A 311 8.81 29.39 11.28
N ARG A 312 7.77 28.72 11.78
CA ARG A 312 7.84 27.90 13.01
C ARG A 312 8.85 26.75 12.86
N GLU A 313 8.89 26.08 11.71
CA GLU A 313 9.86 25.04 11.42
C GLU A 313 11.30 25.58 11.48
N ALA A 314 11.57 26.70 10.79
CA ALA A 314 12.90 27.32 10.79
C ALA A 314 13.34 27.79 12.20
N GLU A 315 12.41 28.29 13.01
CA GLU A 315 12.67 28.65 14.41
C GLU A 315 12.98 27.43 15.28
N LEU A 316 12.25 26.32 15.08
CA LEU A 316 12.48 25.06 15.77
C LEU A 316 13.85 24.45 15.42
N ASP A 317 14.21 24.42 14.14
CA ASP A 317 15.52 23.93 13.67
C ASP A 317 16.65 24.73 14.31
N LYS A 318 16.54 26.06 14.28
CA LYS A 318 17.52 26.96 14.91
C LYS A 318 17.62 26.71 16.41
N TYR A 319 16.50 26.42 17.08
CA TYR A 319 16.49 26.10 18.51
C TYR A 319 17.20 24.77 18.80
N LEU A 320 16.96 23.72 18.01
CA LEU A 320 17.59 22.40 18.17
C LEU A 320 19.09 22.45 17.91
N GLN A 321 19.52 23.11 16.82
CA GLN A 321 20.94 23.31 16.50
C GLN A 321 21.70 24.03 17.63
N ASN A 322 21.08 25.05 18.24
CA ASN A 322 21.68 25.77 19.36
C ASN A 322 21.79 24.89 20.62
N LYS A 323 20.84 23.98 20.86
CA LYS A 323 20.90 23.02 21.97
C LYS A 323 22.00 21.98 21.78
N GLU A 324 22.13 21.42 20.58
CA GLU A 324 23.18 20.44 20.26
C GLU A 324 24.58 21.06 20.34
N GLY A 325 24.76 22.27 19.80
CA GLY A 325 26.01 23.03 19.92
C GLY A 325 26.38 23.39 21.37
N GLY A 326 25.39 23.53 22.25
CA GLY A 326 25.57 23.73 23.69
C GLY A 326 25.92 22.45 24.46
N ALA A 327 25.37 21.30 24.06
CA ALA A 327 25.66 19.99 24.65
C ALA A 327 27.08 19.52 24.29
N CYS A 328 27.51 19.71 23.05
CA CYS A 328 28.85 19.32 22.58
C CYS A 328 29.97 20.12 23.29
N LYS A 329 29.70 21.38 23.67
CA LYS A 329 30.63 22.21 24.47
C LYS A 329 30.73 21.80 25.95
N LYS A 330 29.74 21.08 26.49
CA LYS A 330 29.75 20.58 27.88
C LYS A 330 30.36 19.19 28.00
N ALA A 331 30.38 18.39 26.93
CA ALA A 331 31.03 17.07 26.92
C ALA A 331 32.57 17.13 26.74
N ASN A 332 33.10 18.29 26.35
CA ASN A 332 34.55 18.55 26.21
C ASN A 332 35.15 19.35 27.39
N LYS A 333 34.50 19.33 28.55
CA LYS A 333 35.02 19.85 29.83
C LYS A 333 34.94 18.75 30.88
#